data_AF-A0A7N0VHM1-F1
#
_entry.id   AF-A0A7N0VHM1-F1
#
_cell.length_a   1.000
_cell.length_b   1.000
_cell.length_c   1.000
_cell.angle_alpha   90.00
_cell.angle_beta   90.00
_cell.angle_gamma   90.00
#
_symmetry.space_group_name_H-M   'P 1'
#
loop_
_entity.id
_entity.type
_entity.pdbx_description
1 polymer ?
#
loop_
_entity_poly.entity_id
_entity_poly.type
_entity_poly.pdbx_seq_one_letter_code
_entity_poly.pdbx_strand_id
1 'polypeptide(L)'
;MKTLRLNLFLVTIALVSAPALSDLVISKVDRRINLSSPIVRITSSIKVVNEGLKPESEVLFAFVERHSENLAYLSVSTSEGKGKAKGPVSTLPLTVM
;
A
#
# COMPACT_ATOMS: atom_id res chain seq x y z
N MET A 1 41.29 7.26 -14.94
CA MET A 1 39.90 7.53 -15.42
C MET A 1 39.02 6.30 -15.58
N LYS A 2 39.51 5.16 -16.12
CA LYS A 2 38.67 3.96 -16.34
C LYS A 2 38.12 3.31 -15.05
N THR A 3 38.92 3.25 -13.99
CA THR A 3 38.54 2.72 -12.66
C THR A 3 37.47 3.57 -11.97
N LEU A 4 37.55 4.90 -12.08
CA LEU A 4 36.53 5.81 -11.53
C LEU A 4 35.16 5.61 -12.18
N ARG A 5 35.13 5.38 -13.50
CA ARG A 5 33.89 5.11 -14.24
C ARG A 5 33.27 3.77 -13.85
N LEU A 6 34.09 2.73 -13.66
CA LEU A 6 33.63 1.43 -13.20
C LEU A 6 33.08 1.49 -11.76
N ASN A 7 33.78 2.19 -10.86
CA ASN A 7 33.31 2.37 -9.49
C ASN A 7 31.99 3.15 -9.45
N LEU A 8 31.84 4.20 -10.26
CA LEU A 8 30.60 4.96 -10.35
C LEU A 8 29.45 4.08 -10.86
N PHE A 9 29.71 3.24 -11.87
CA PHE A 9 28.74 2.28 -12.40
C PHE A 9 28.29 1.26 -11.34
N LEU A 10 29.22 0.71 -10.57
CA LEU A 10 28.92 -0.22 -9.49
C LEU A 10 28.11 0.44 -8.37
N VAL A 11 28.41 1.69 -8.02
CA VAL A 11 27.62 2.47 -7.04
C VAL A 11 26.20 2.71 -7.55
N THR A 12 26.01 3.04 -8.83
CA THR A 12 24.67 3.23 -9.39
C THR A 12 23.85 1.95 -9.38
N ILE A 13 24.47 0.80 -9.68
CA ILE A 13 23.81 -0.50 -9.60
C ILE A 13 23.41 -0.80 -8.15
N ALA A 14 24.34 -0.59 -7.21
CA ALA A 14 24.08 -0.81 -5.78
C ALA A 14 22.88 0.04 -5.29
N LEU A 15 22.83 1.31 -5.67
CA LEU A 15 21.78 2.24 -5.26
C LEU A 15 20.40 1.87 -5.85
N VAL A 16 20.34 1.42 -7.10
CA VAL A 16 19.08 0.94 -7.72
C VAL A 16 18.66 -0.42 -7.19
N SER A 17 19.61 -1.26 -6.79
CA SER A 17 19.35 -2.60 -6.22
C SER A 17 19.01 -2.57 -4.73
N ALA A 18 19.17 -1.43 -4.06
CA ALA A 18 18.82 -1.30 -2.66
C ALA A 18 17.32 -1.56 -2.50
N PRO A 19 16.90 -2.51 -1.64
CA PRO A 19 15.49 -2.70 -1.37
C PRO A 19 14.92 -1.40 -0.80
N ALA A 20 13.73 -1.02 -1.24
CA ALA A 20 12.99 0.06 -0.59
C ALA A 20 12.73 -0.36 0.86
N LEU A 21 13.53 0.17 1.79
CA LEU A 21 13.37 -0.06 3.23
C LEU A 21 12.14 0.74 3.67
N SER A 22 11.00 0.06 3.75
CA SER A 22 9.84 0.58 4.47
C SER A 22 9.68 -0.20 5.75
N ASP A 23 9.59 0.54 6.86
CA ASP A 23 9.29 0.00 8.19
C ASP A 23 7.85 -0.55 8.25
N LEU A 24 7.00 -0.19 7.28
CA LEU A 24 5.64 -0.69 7.15
C LEU A 24 5.60 -1.92 6.24
N VAL A 25 5.35 -3.08 6.85
CA VAL A 25 5.25 -4.37 6.17
C VAL A 25 3.78 -4.77 5.99
N ILE A 26 3.40 -5.06 4.75
CA ILE A 26 2.09 -5.63 4.46
C ILE A 26 2.12 -7.13 4.75
N SER A 27 1.64 -7.52 5.93
CA SER A 27 1.63 -8.91 6.38
C SER A 27 0.52 -9.77 5.76
N LYS A 28 -0.58 -9.16 5.31
CA LYS A 28 -1.69 -9.86 4.66
C LYS A 28 -2.46 -8.94 3.73
N VAL A 29 -2.88 -9.48 2.58
CA VAL A 29 -3.79 -8.83 1.63
C VAL A 29 -4.86 -9.82 1.21
N ASP A 30 -6.12 -9.51 1.48
CA ASP A 30 -7.27 -10.21 0.91
C ASP A 30 -8.01 -9.26 -0.04
N ARG A 31 -8.08 -9.60 -1.33
CA ARG A 31 -8.79 -8.79 -2.34
C ARG A 31 -10.04 -9.52 -2.82
N ARG A 32 -11.17 -8.81 -2.78
CA ARG A 32 -12.44 -9.27 -3.34
C ARG A 32 -12.87 -8.34 -4.47
N ILE A 33 -13.18 -8.91 -5.62
CA ILE A 33 -13.74 -8.20 -6.77
C ILE A 33 -15.18 -8.69 -6.95
N ASN A 34 -16.13 -7.78 -6.84
CA ASN A 34 -17.54 -8.07 -7.08
C ASN A 34 -17.97 -7.49 -8.43
N LEU A 35 -18.46 -8.39 -9.29
CA LEU A 35 -18.94 -8.11 -10.65
C LEU A 35 -20.46 -8.35 -10.77
N SER A 36 -21.18 -8.51 -9.65
CA SER A 36 -22.63 -8.77 -9.64
C SER A 36 -23.47 -7.59 -10.15
N SER A 37 -22.86 -6.41 -10.30
CA SER A 37 -23.49 -5.20 -10.84
C SER A 37 -22.66 -4.63 -11.98
N PRO A 38 -23.23 -3.76 -12.83
CA PRO A 38 -22.47 -3.03 -13.85
C PRO A 38 -21.32 -2.18 -13.29
N ILE A 39 -21.38 -1.82 -12.01
CA ILE A 39 -20.29 -1.14 -11.30
C ILE A 39 -19.41 -2.19 -10.64
N VAL A 40 -18.13 -2.22 -11.01
CA VAL A 40 -17.13 -3.09 -10.39
C VAL A 40 -16.82 -2.58 -8.98
N ARG A 41 -16.99 -3.43 -7.97
CA ARG A 41 -16.64 -3.10 -6.58
C ARG A 41 -15.41 -3.90 -6.16
N ILE A 42 -14.35 -3.20 -5.79
CA ILE A 42 -13.12 -3.80 -5.31
C ILE A 42 -13.00 -3.48 -3.81
N THR A 43 -12.84 -4.52 -3.00
CA THR A 43 -12.58 -4.38 -1.56
C THR A 43 -11.27 -5.09 -1.24
N SER A 44 -10.29 -4.34 -0.73
CA SER A 44 -9.01 -4.90 -0.27
C SER A 44 -8.96 -4.77 1.25
N SER A 45 -8.83 -5.89 1.96
CA SER A 45 -8.53 -5.93 3.38
C SER A 45 -7.04 -6.14 3.55
N ILE A 46 -6.36 -5.18 4.18
CA ILE A 46 -4.91 -5.12 4.25
C ILE A 46 -4.50 -5.05 5.72
N LYS A 47 -3.62 -5.96 6.13
CA LYS A 47 -3.00 -5.94 7.45
C LYS A 47 -1.59 -5.38 7.34
N VAL A 48 -1.42 -4.15 7.79
CA VAL A 48 -0.13 -3.46 7.85
C VAL A 48 0.46 -3.64 9.25
N VAL A 49 1.77 -3.92 9.30
CA VAL A 49 2.55 -4.05 10.54
C VAL A 49 3.70 -3.06 10.46
N ASN A 50 3.89 -2.27 11.51
CA ASN A 50 5.09 -1.44 11.65
C ASN A 50 6.17 -2.26 12.35
N GLU A 51 7.20 -2.65 11.60
CA GLU A 51 8.40 -3.35 12.11
C GLU A 51 9.53 -2.36 12.46
N GLY A 52 9.33 -1.07 12.19
CA GLY A 52 10.25 0.00 12.55
C GLY A 52 10.25 0.34 14.03
N LEU A 53 11.30 1.06 14.43
CA LEU A 53 11.46 1.54 15.81
C LEU A 53 10.61 2.78 16.10
N LYS A 54 10.13 3.47 15.06
CA LYS A 54 9.35 4.71 15.18
C LYS A 54 7.91 4.46 14.80
N PRO A 55 6.94 5.10 15.48
CA PRO A 55 5.56 5.07 15.05
C PRO A 55 5.41 5.80 13.71
N GLU A 56 4.70 5.17 12.77
CA GLU A 56 4.32 5.75 11.48
C GLU A 56 2.81 6.00 11.45
N SER A 57 2.41 7.15 10.94
CA SER A 57 1.00 7.60 10.96
C SER A 57 0.30 7.47 9.60
N GLU A 58 1.05 7.26 8.53
CA GLU A 58 0.56 7.28 7.16
C GLU A 58 0.91 5.99 6.43
N VAL A 59 -0.01 5.53 5.58
CA VAL A 59 0.21 4.36 4.73
C VAL A 59 -0.17 4.72 3.30
N LEU A 60 0.76 4.56 2.38
CA LEU A 60 0.55 4.83 0.96
C LEU A 60 0.10 3.56 0.24
N PHE A 61 -0.99 3.66 -0.52
CA PHE A 61 -1.50 2.58 -1.35
C PHE A 61 -1.53 3.00 -2.81
N ALA A 62 -0.73 2.32 -3.63
CA ALA A 62 -0.77 2.49 -5.08
C ALA A 62 -1.87 1.62 -5.70
N PHE A 63 -2.59 2.17 -6.67
CA PHE A 63 -3.50 1.43 -7.55
C PHE A 63 -3.18 1.73 -9.00
N VAL A 64 -3.56 0.80 -9.89
CA VAL A 64 -3.28 0.91 -11.33
C VAL A 64 -3.97 2.16 -11.90
N GLU A 65 -3.21 2.95 -12.63
CA GLU A 65 -3.65 4.26 -13.18
C GLU A 65 -4.91 4.15 -14.04
N ARG A 66 -5.09 3.09 -14.83
CA ARG A 66 -6.33 2.86 -15.60
C ARG A 66 -7.60 2.83 -14.72
N HIS A 67 -7.48 2.47 -13.45
CA HIS A 67 -8.61 2.48 -12.53
C HIS A 67 -8.94 3.88 -12.00
N SER A 68 -8.02 4.85 -12.05
CA SER A 68 -8.27 6.22 -11.56
C SER A 68 -9.26 6.96 -12.46
N GLU A 69 -9.17 6.78 -13.78
CA GLU A 69 -10.05 7.42 -14.77
C GLU A 69 -11.54 7.08 -14.57
N ASN A 70 -11.83 5.89 -14.05
CA ASN A 70 -13.19 5.37 -13.87
C ASN A 70 -13.56 5.17 -12.39
N LEU A 71 -12.84 5.82 -11.48
CA LEU A 71 -13.05 5.70 -10.04
C LEU A 71 -14.22 6.59 -9.59
N ALA A 72 -15.37 5.99 -9.32
CA ALA A 72 -16.53 6.71 -8.82
C ALA A 72 -16.51 6.95 -7.29
N TYR A 73 -15.86 6.05 -6.53
CA TYR A 73 -15.87 6.08 -5.07
C TYR A 73 -14.65 5.37 -4.48
N LEU A 74 -14.04 6.00 -3.46
CA LEU A 74 -12.96 5.42 -2.67
C LEU A 74 -13.21 5.70 -1.18
N SER A 75 -13.05 4.66 -0.37
CA SER A 75 -13.17 4.75 1.08
C SER A 75 -12.25 3.74 1.74
N VAL A 76 -11.77 4.09 2.92
CA VAL A 76 -10.93 3.25 3.76
C VAL A 76 -11.48 3.31 5.17
N SER A 77 -11.52 2.16 5.81
CA SER A 77 -11.93 2.03 7.18
C SER A 77 -11.08 0.99 7.89
N THR A 78 -10.96 1.12 9.20
CA THR A 78 -10.32 0.08 10.00
C THR A 78 -11.31 -1.04 10.28
N SER A 79 -10.82 -2.27 10.24
CA SER A 79 -11.55 -3.42 10.76
C SER A 79 -10.91 -3.84 12.08
N GLU A 80 -11.42 -3.35 13.20
CA GLU A 80 -11.04 -3.88 14.51
C GLU A 80 -11.75 -5.23 14.77
N GLY A 81 -10.98 -6.30 14.95
CA GLY A 81 -11.45 -7.53 15.60
C GLY A 81 -11.78 -8.74 14.71
N LYS A 82 -11.01 -9.82 14.92
CA LYS A 82 -11.39 -11.19 14.57
C LYS A 82 -12.25 -11.76 15.71
N GLY A 83 -13.53 -11.40 15.78
CA GLY A 83 -14.45 -12.01 16.76
C GLY A 83 -15.74 -11.23 16.98
N LYS A 84 -16.86 -11.76 16.46
CA LYS A 84 -18.31 -11.54 16.75
C LYS A 84 -18.90 -10.16 17.13
N ALA A 85 -18.13 -9.12 17.41
CA ALA A 85 -18.62 -7.76 17.58
C ALA A 85 -18.03 -6.93 16.44
N LYS A 86 -18.87 -6.60 15.45
CA LYS A 86 -18.56 -5.53 14.50
C LYS A 86 -18.51 -4.25 15.31
N GLY A 87 -17.32 -3.84 15.75
CA GLY A 87 -17.09 -2.49 16.24
C GLY A 87 -17.48 -1.47 15.16
N PRO A 88 -17.71 -0.21 15.55
CA PRO A 88 -18.05 0.83 14.58
C PRO A 88 -16.95 0.89 13.52
N VAL A 89 -17.34 0.76 12.26
CA VAL A 89 -16.46 0.96 11.12
C VAL A 89 -16.08 2.43 11.12
N SER A 90 -14.87 2.77 11.57
CA SER A 90 -14.39 4.15 11.55
C SER A 90 -13.80 4.43 10.17
N THR A 91 -14.36 5.43 9.49
CA THR A 91 -13.79 5.94 8.24
C THR A 91 -12.49 6.66 8.55
N LEU A 92 -11.42 6.31 7.85
CA LEU A 92 -10.12 6.95 8.01
C LEU A 92 -10.00 8.18 7.09
N PRO A 93 -9.24 9.20 7.50
CA PRO A 93 -8.88 10.30 6.61
C PRO A 93 -8.07 9.77 5.43
N LEU A 94 -8.39 10.27 4.23
CA LEU A 94 -7.82 9.83 2.96
C LEU A 94 -7.34 11.04 2.18
N THR A 95 -6.12 10.96 1.68
CA THR A 95 -5.54 11.93 0.76
C THR A 95 -5.17 11.20 -0.52
N VAL A 96 -5.70 11.66 -1.65
CA VAL A 96 -5.32 11.17 -2.98
C VAL A 96 -4.25 12.11 -3.50
N MET A 97 -3.08 11.55 -3.85
CA MET A 97 -1.94 12.28 -4.42
C MET A 97 -1.84 12.04 -5.92
#